data_AF-A0A6B2T4N2-F1
#
_entry.id   AF-A0A6B2T4N2-F1
#
_cell.length_a   1.000
_cell.length_b   1.000
_cell.length_c   1.000
_cell.angle_alpha   90.00
_cell.angle_beta   90.00
_cell.angle_gamma   90.00
#
_symmetry.space_group_name_H-M   'P 1'
#
loop_
_entity.id
_entity.type
_entity.pdbx_description
1 polymer ?
#
loop_
_entity_poly.entity_id
_entity_poly.type
_entity_poly.pdbx_seq_one_letter_code
_entity_poly.pdbx_strand_id
1 'polypeptide(L)' 'QDEAAGRVRARAFPGRADGIDEDEATGAAALLLTRELGRALNITQGRGSQLLTAPGPGGMIEMGGRVDFSPSGA' A
#
# COMPACT_ATOMS: atom_id res chain seq x y z
N GLN A 1 -6.41 11.48 7.65
CA GLN A 1 -5.70 10.42 8.38
C GLN A 1 -4.62 11.08 9.22
N ASP A 2 -4.11 10.38 10.23
CA ASP A 2 -3.08 10.88 11.15
C ASP A 2 -1.70 10.82 10.49
N GLU A 3 -1.35 11.94 9.87
CA GLU A 3 -0.11 12.07 9.12
C GLU A 3 1.11 11.97 10.04
N ALA A 4 1.09 12.55 11.23
CA ALA A 4 2.20 12.48 12.17
C ALA A 4 2.48 11.03 12.62
N ALA A 5 1.44 10.22 12.78
CA ALA A 5 1.58 8.79 13.09
C ALA A 5 1.87 7.89 11.88
N GLY A 6 2.13 8.45 10.70
CA GLY A 6 2.44 7.69 9.48
C GLY A 6 1.24 6.94 8.88
N ARG A 7 0.00 7.26 9.29
CA ARG A 7 -1.21 6.63 8.76
C ARG A 7 -1.74 7.40 7.56
N VAL A 8 -1.93 6.72 6.44
CA VAL A 8 -2.35 7.34 5.17
C VAL A 8 -3.49 6.55 4.53
N ARG A 9 -4.48 7.26 3.95
CA ARG A 9 -5.51 6.66 3.10
C ARG A 9 -5.08 6.89 1.67
N ALA A 10 -4.97 5.82 0.89
CA ALA A 10 -4.64 5.90 -0.52
C ALA A 10 -5.77 5.32 -1.39
N ARG A 11 -5.82 5.79 -2.63
CA ARG A 11 -6.63 5.27 -3.73
C ARG A 11 -5.72 5.20 -4.95
N ALA A 12 -5.86 4.16 -5.77
CA ALA A 12 -4.98 3.96 -6.92
C ALA A 12 -5.81 3.72 -8.18
N PHE A 13 -5.56 4.55 -9.20
CA PHE A 13 -6.20 4.49 -10.52
C PHE A 13 -5.12 4.22 -11.56
N PRO A 14 -4.80 2.95 -11.84
CA PRO A 14 -3.58 2.60 -12.58
C PRO A 14 -3.65 2.91 -14.08
N GLY A 15 -4.84 3.07 -14.67
CA GLY A 15 -5.00 3.45 -16.08
C GLY A 15 -4.37 2.47 -17.08
N ARG A 16 -4.13 1.21 -16.67
CA ARG A 16 -3.35 0.22 -17.43
C ARG A 16 -4.17 -0.62 -18.42
N ALA A 17 -5.43 -0.23 -18.68
CA ALA A 17 -6.35 -0.87 -19.61
C ALA A 17 -6.60 -2.38 -19.37
N ASP A 18 -6.41 -2.86 -18.14
CA ASP A 18 -6.69 -4.24 -17.71
C ASP A 18 -8.09 -4.40 -17.09
N GLY A 19 -8.93 -3.37 -17.19
CA GLY A 19 -10.28 -3.35 -16.63
C GLY A 19 -10.35 -2.99 -15.15
N ILE A 20 -9.23 -2.63 -14.51
CA ILE A 20 -9.21 -2.18 -13.11
C ILE A 20 -9.21 -0.65 -13.06
N ASP A 21 -10.39 -0.07 -12.81
CA ASP A 21 -10.55 1.38 -12.65
C ASP A 21 -9.91 1.86 -11.35
N GLU A 22 -10.19 1.19 -10.24
CA GLU A 22 -9.59 1.44 -8.93
C GLU A 22 -9.06 0.13 -8.34
N ASP A 23 -7.79 0.12 -7.95
CA ASP A 23 -7.13 -1.06 -7.39
C ASP A 23 -7.27 -1.10 -5.86
N GLU A 24 -7.55 -2.28 -5.33
CA GLU A 24 -7.79 -2.51 -3.90
C GLU A 24 -6.49 -2.53 -3.08
N ALA A 25 -5.35 -2.88 -3.68
CA ALA A 25 -4.05 -2.92 -3.01
C ALA A 25 -2.87 -2.75 -3.97
N THR A 26 -2.34 -1.53 -4.10
CA THR A 26 -1.28 -1.22 -5.07
C THR A 26 0.09 -1.08 -4.40
N GLY A 27 0.77 -2.22 -4.24
CA GLY A 27 2.10 -2.25 -3.61
C GLY A 27 3.13 -1.33 -4.27
N ALA A 28 3.24 -1.35 -5.60
CA ALA A 28 4.21 -0.51 -6.31
C ALA A 28 4.07 0.98 -5.99
N ALA A 29 2.83 1.48 -5.87
CA ALA A 29 2.55 2.86 -5.50
C ALA A 29 2.93 3.14 -4.03
N ALA A 30 2.70 2.18 -3.13
CA ALA A 30 3.10 2.30 -1.72
C ALA A 30 4.62 2.44 -1.56
N LEU A 31 5.43 1.71 -2.36
CA LEU A 31 6.89 1.87 -2.37
C LEU A 31 7.29 3.29 -2.78
N LEU A 32 6.73 3.80 -3.88
CA LEU A 32 7.05 5.13 -4.38
C LEU A 32 6.62 6.22 -3.40
N LEU A 33 5.44 6.10 -2.79
CA LEU A 33 4.96 7.05 -1.78
C LEU A 33 5.87 7.07 -0.55
N THR A 34 6.35 5.90 -0.12
CA THR A 34 7.28 5.78 1.02
C THR A 34 8.62 6.42 0.71
N ARG A 35 9.13 6.21 -0.52
CA ARG A 35 10.33 6.88 -1.02
C ARG A 35 10.16 8.40 -0.98
N GLU A 36 9.06 8.90 -1.53
CA GLU A 36 8.79 10.33 -1.65
C GLU A 36 8.66 11.02 -0.29
N LEU A 37 7.96 10.38 0.65
CA LEU A 37 7.75 10.94 1.99
C LEU A 37 8.90 10.65 2.96
N GLY A 38 9.85 9.79 2.59
CA GLY A 38 11.06 9.50 3.38
C GLY A 38 10.81 8.90 4.76
N ARG A 39 9.66 8.24 4.99
CA ARG A 39 9.25 7.75 6.31
C ARG A 39 8.40 6.49 6.22
N ALA A 40 8.31 5.74 7.32
CA ALA A 40 7.44 4.56 7.38
C ALA A 40 5.97 4.95 7.26
N LEU A 41 5.20 4.14 6.53
CA LEU A 41 3.77 4.36 6.29
C LEU A 41 2.95 3.13 6.65
N ASN A 42 1.79 3.39 7.25
CA ASN A 42 0.70 2.45 7.40
C ASN A 42 -0.44 2.91 6.48
N ILE A 43 -0.51 2.29 5.31
CA ILE A 43 -1.40 2.70 4.23
C ILE A 43 -2.64 1.81 4.25
N THR A 44 -3.80 2.42 4.42
CA THR A 44 -5.08 1.77 4.15
C THR A 44 -5.52 2.10 2.73
N GLN A 45 -5.73 1.10 1.89
CA GLN A 45 -6.21 1.24 0.51
C GLN A 45 -7.42 0.32 0.27
N GLY A 46 -8.32 0.77 -0.60
CA GLY A 46 -9.50 -0.02 -0.95
C GLY A 46 -10.43 -0.26 0.23
N ARG A 47 -11.10 -1.42 0.22
CA ARG A 47 -12.11 -1.84 1.19
C ARG A 47 -11.55 -2.42 2.47
N GLY A 48 -10.30 -2.87 2.48
CA GLY A 48 -9.73 -3.52 3.66
C GLY A 48 -8.23 -3.75 3.65
N SER A 49 -7.51 -3.31 2.62
CA SER A 49 -6.08 -3.59 2.49
C SER A 49 -5.27 -2.70 3.42
N GLN A 50 -4.29 -3.30 4.11
CA GLN A 50 -3.28 -2.60 4.89
C GLN A 50 -1.89 -2.93 4.34
N LEU A 51 -1.23 -1.92 3.80
CA LEU A 51 0.16 -1.99 3.33
C LEU A 51 1.05 -1.29 4.35
N LEU A 52 2.08 -2.00 4.80
CA LEU A 52 3.08 -1.50 5.74
C LEU A 52 4.38 -1.33 4.98
N THR A 53 4.96 -0.14 5.05
CA THR A 53 6.22 0.16 4.37
C THR A 53 7.17 0.93 5.26
N ALA A 54 8.47 0.71 5.09
CA ALA A 54 9.51 1.44 5.81
C ALA A 54 10.76 1.62 4.94
N PRO A 55 11.41 2.80 4.96
CA PRO A 55 12.75 2.95 4.41
C PRO A 55 13.74 2.03 5.11
N GLY A 56 14.58 1.34 4.34
CA GLY A 56 15.66 0.48 4.80
C GLY A 56 17.04 0.99 4.33
N PRO A 57 18.12 0.28 4.72
CA PRO A 57 19.47 0.62 4.29
C PRO A 57 19.64 0.51 2.77
N GLY A 58 20.58 1.29 2.22
CA GLY A 58 20.92 1.22 0.78
C GLY A 58 19.81 1.71 -0.16
N GLY A 59 18.86 2.51 0.33
CA GLY A 59 17.74 3.01 -0.47
C GLY A 59 16.66 1.95 -0.75
N MET A 60 16.70 0.81 -0.07
CA MET A 60 15.64 -0.19 -0.11
C MET A 60 14.41 0.31 0.65
N ILE A 61 13.26 -0.27 0.32
CA ILE A 61 12.00 -0.09 1.06
C ILE A 61 11.47 -1.46 1.39
N GLU A 62 11.30 -1.72 2.68
CA GLU A 62 10.59 -2.89 3.15
C GLU A 62 9.10 -2.72 2.91
N MET A 63 8.44 -3.80 2.50
CA MET A 63 7.00 -3.86 2.31
C MET A 63 6.47 -5.13 2.96
N GLY A 64 5.35 -5.00 3.65
CA GLY A 64 4.58 -6.12 4.15
C GLY A 64 3.09 -5.81 4.22
N GLY A 65 2.35 -6.85 4.56
CA GLY A 65 0.91 -6.80 4.77
C GLY A 65 0.45 -8.14 5.34
N ARG A 66 -0.67 -8.15 6.04
CA ARG A 66 -1.32 -9.41 6.43
C ARG A 66 -2.15 -9.92 5.27
N VAL A 67 -2.20 -11.23 5.13
CA VAL A 67 -3.03 -11.91 4.16
C VAL A 67 -3.94 -12.86 4.93
N ASP A 68 -5.22 -12.82 4.61
CA ASP A 68 -6.15 -13.86 5.02
C ASP A 68 -6.27 -14.87 3.88
N PHE A 69 -5.83 -16.09 4.13
CA PHE A 69 -6.02 -17.20 3.19
C PHE A 69 -7.37 -17.86 3.49
N SER A 70 -8.45 -17.16 3.18
CA SER A 70 -9.75 -17.83 3.08
C SER A 70 -9.75 -18.62 1.77
N PRO A 71 -9.89 -19.97 1.82
CA PRO A 71 -10.04 -20.73 0.59
C PRO A 71 -11.32 -20.24 -0.10
N SER A 72 -11.23 -19.93 -1.39
CA SER A 72 -12.38 -19.48 -2.16
C SER A 72 -13.49 -20.55 -2.13
N GLY A 73 -14.55 -20.31 -1.36
CA GLY A 73 -15.76 -21.12 -1.35
C GLY A 73 -16.22 -21.71 0.00
N ALA A 74 -15.87 -21.10 1.14
CA ALA A 74 -16.55 -21.37 2.41
C ALA A 74 -17.75 -20.43 2.63
#